data_AF-H3H8L6-F1
#
_entry.id   AF-H3H8L6-F1
#
_cell.length_a   1.000
_cell.length_b   1.000
_cell.length_c   1.000
_cell.angle_alpha   90.00
_cell.angle_beta   90.00
_cell.angle_gamma   90.00
#
_symmetry.space_group_name_H-M   'P 1'
#
loop_
_entity.id
_entity.type
_entity.pdbx_description
1 polymer ?
#
loop_
_entity_poly.entity_id
_entity_poly.type
_entity_poly.pdbx_seq_one_letter_code
_entity_poly.pdbx_strand_id
1 'polypeptide(L)'
;MAPTPPNQTAGVSPAYQLQGFDDLVDKVESGYAGMPVTPKATPLQYPADNKPRGLARFAVESVHLRECFAEFLGTFVMIVFGMGVNNQVTNSQEANGTWLSINMCWGIGVMIGVYCSEGVSGANLNTAVTLAHCVYGRLPWWKAPGYMVSQLLGAFCGAFCIW
;
A
#
# COMPACT_ATOMS: atom_id res chain seq x y z
N MET A 1 -22.24 37.61 -55.02
CA MET A 1 -20.96 37.43 -54.32
C MET A 1 -21.17 37.83 -52.87
N ALA A 2 -21.39 36.86 -51.99
CA ALA A 2 -21.32 37.01 -50.55
C ALA A 2 -20.68 35.71 -50.00
N PRO A 3 -19.78 35.78 -49.00
CA PRO A 3 -18.74 34.78 -48.80
C PRO A 3 -19.24 33.56 -48.02
N THR A 4 -18.71 32.38 -48.35
CA THR A 4 -18.84 31.18 -47.53
C THR A 4 -18.09 31.36 -46.21
N PRO A 5 -18.64 30.94 -45.06
CA PRO A 5 -17.92 30.97 -43.80
C PRO A 5 -16.70 30.03 -43.85
N PRO A 6 -15.50 30.50 -43.49
CA PRO A 6 -14.30 29.68 -43.50
C PRO A 6 -14.19 28.86 -42.20
N ASN A 7 -13.64 27.66 -42.38
CA ASN A 7 -12.88 26.91 -41.39
C ASN A 7 -13.67 26.00 -40.43
N GLN A 8 -14.17 24.88 -40.98
CA GLN A 8 -14.08 23.59 -40.28
C GLN A 8 -12.60 23.22 -40.15
N THR A 9 -12.01 23.43 -38.97
CA THR A 9 -10.84 22.67 -38.53
C THR A 9 -11.32 21.67 -37.50
N ALA A 10 -11.10 20.40 -37.85
CA ALA A 10 -11.55 19.23 -37.12
C ALA A 10 -10.92 19.13 -35.72
N GLY A 11 -11.75 18.73 -34.75
CA GLY A 11 -11.40 17.98 -33.53
C GLY A 11 -10.08 18.31 -32.83
N VAL A 12 -10.11 19.26 -31.90
CA VAL A 12 -9.16 19.28 -30.79
C VAL A 12 -9.90 18.89 -29.52
N SER A 13 -9.70 17.64 -29.10
CA SER A 13 -10.27 17.09 -27.86
C SER A 13 -9.75 17.86 -26.64
N PRO A 14 -10.58 18.12 -25.61
CA PRO A 14 -10.22 18.91 -24.43
C PRO A 14 -9.20 18.25 -23.48
N ALA A 15 -8.57 17.14 -23.89
CA ALA A 15 -7.69 16.32 -23.04
C ALA A 15 -6.26 16.88 -22.88
N TYR A 16 -5.86 17.86 -23.68
CA TYR A 16 -4.47 18.35 -23.70
C TYR A 16 -4.14 19.42 -22.65
N GLN A 17 -5.09 19.88 -21.85
CA GLN A 17 -4.89 21.12 -21.08
C GLN A 17 -4.46 20.98 -19.61
N LEU A 18 -4.26 19.77 -19.06
CA LEU A 18 -3.85 19.59 -17.67
C LEU A 18 -2.83 18.45 -17.49
N GLN A 19 -1.77 18.42 -18.28
CA GLN A 19 -0.64 17.53 -18.00
C GLN A 19 0.37 18.28 -17.12
N GLY A 20 0.54 17.83 -15.86
CA GLY A 20 1.47 18.45 -14.92
C GLY A 20 2.90 18.43 -15.46
N PHE A 21 3.68 19.49 -15.18
CA PHE A 21 5.07 19.60 -15.63
C PHE A 21 5.93 18.43 -15.16
N ASP A 22 5.73 17.96 -13.94
CA ASP A 22 6.43 16.81 -13.37
C ASP A 22 6.16 15.51 -14.16
N ASP A 23 4.92 15.32 -14.61
CA ASP A 23 4.51 14.17 -15.44
C ASP A 23 5.14 14.18 -16.84
N LEU A 24 5.59 15.34 -17.31
CA LEU A 24 6.33 15.48 -18.57
C LEU A 24 7.81 15.17 -18.36
N VAL A 25 8.39 15.64 -17.26
CA VAL A 25 9.80 15.37 -16.91
C VAL A 25 10.02 13.87 -16.73
N ASP A 26 9.16 13.19 -15.96
CA ASP A 26 9.24 11.74 -15.73
C ASP A 26 9.19 10.92 -17.03
N LYS A 27 8.37 11.34 -18.01
CA LYS A 27 8.24 10.64 -19.30
C LYS A 27 9.41 10.87 -20.24
N VAL A 28 10.05 12.04 -20.15
CA VAL A 28 11.26 12.36 -20.91
C VAL A 28 12.45 11.59 -20.33
N GLU A 29 12.59 11.55 -19.01
CA GLU A 29 13.69 10.86 -18.33
C GLU A 29 13.61 9.33 -18.50
N SER A 30 12.39 8.78 -18.53
CA SER A 30 12.17 7.35 -18.74
C SER A 30 12.19 6.92 -20.22
N GLY A 31 12.41 7.84 -21.17
CA GLY A 31 12.53 7.53 -22.61
C GLY A 31 11.21 7.15 -23.30
N TYR A 32 10.06 7.37 -22.65
CA TYR A 32 8.73 6.99 -23.13
C TYR A 32 7.93 8.16 -23.75
N ALA A 33 8.60 9.26 -24.09
CA ALA A 33 7.99 10.48 -24.62
C ALA A 33 7.11 10.29 -25.88
N GLY A 34 7.34 9.21 -26.65
CA GLY A 34 6.59 8.89 -27.87
C GLY A 34 5.44 7.91 -27.71
N MET A 35 5.21 7.33 -26.52
CA MET A 35 4.08 6.43 -26.34
C MET A 35 2.77 7.20 -26.29
N PRO A 36 1.70 6.70 -26.93
CA PRO A 36 0.37 7.27 -26.74
C PRO A 36 0.07 7.26 -25.24
N VAL A 37 -0.31 8.42 -24.73
CA VAL A 37 -0.68 8.60 -23.33
C VAL A 37 -1.73 7.56 -22.99
N THR A 38 -1.35 6.53 -22.24
CA THR A 38 -2.32 5.72 -21.53
C THR A 38 -3.09 6.73 -20.68
N PRO A 39 -4.42 6.79 -20.76
CA PRO A 39 -5.17 7.63 -19.86
C PRO A 39 -4.84 7.12 -18.45
N LYS A 40 -3.90 7.75 -17.75
CA LYS A 40 -3.92 7.74 -16.29
C LYS A 40 -5.35 8.13 -15.99
N ALA A 41 -6.10 7.21 -15.39
CA ALA A 41 -7.53 7.37 -15.21
C ALA A 41 -7.76 8.82 -14.81
N THR A 42 -8.25 9.64 -15.76
CA THR A 42 -8.82 10.93 -15.44
C THR A 42 -9.72 10.58 -14.28
N PRO A 43 -9.59 11.22 -13.10
CA PRO A 43 -10.59 10.99 -12.07
C PRO A 43 -11.88 11.27 -12.81
N LEU A 44 -12.63 10.22 -13.17
CA LEU A 44 -13.87 10.41 -13.88
C LEU A 44 -14.59 11.35 -12.93
N GLN A 45 -14.97 12.50 -13.46
CA GLN A 45 -15.75 13.44 -12.71
C GLN A 45 -17.06 12.72 -12.44
N TYR A 46 -17.05 11.96 -11.35
CA TYR A 46 -18.14 11.13 -10.93
C TYR A 46 -19.23 12.14 -10.63
N PRO A 47 -20.37 12.11 -11.33
CA PRO A 47 -21.47 12.97 -10.95
C PRO A 47 -21.71 12.72 -9.45
N ALA A 48 -21.66 13.81 -8.67
CA ALA A 48 -21.51 13.76 -7.21
C ALA A 48 -22.72 13.15 -6.47
N ASP A 49 -23.62 12.49 -7.19
CA ASP A 49 -24.98 12.19 -6.77
C ASP A 49 -25.26 10.70 -6.52
N ASN A 50 -24.40 9.75 -6.89
CA ASN A 50 -24.70 8.33 -6.68
C ASN A 50 -23.50 7.43 -6.33
N LYS A 51 -22.76 7.73 -5.26
CA LYS A 51 -21.88 6.69 -4.67
C LYS A 51 -22.80 5.66 -3.99
N PRO A 52 -22.76 4.36 -4.32
CA PRO A 52 -23.60 3.37 -3.64
C PRO A 52 -23.27 3.38 -2.13
N ARG A 53 -24.16 3.97 -1.33
CA ARG A 53 -24.05 4.17 0.14
C ARG A 53 -24.26 2.87 0.94
N GLY A 54 -23.98 1.71 0.33
CA GLY A 54 -24.14 0.39 0.96
C GLY A 54 -22.95 0.00 1.82
N LEU A 55 -21.74 0.16 1.30
CA LEU A 55 -20.47 -0.25 1.95
C LEU A 55 -19.64 0.91 2.52
N ALA A 56 -20.01 2.16 2.20
CA ALA A 56 -19.28 3.36 2.62
C ALA A 56 -19.30 3.61 4.15
N ARG A 57 -20.16 2.91 4.91
CA ARG A 57 -20.34 3.13 6.35
C ARG A 57 -19.19 2.61 7.20
N PHE A 58 -18.44 1.64 6.67
CA PHE A 58 -17.26 1.05 7.33
C PHE A 58 -15.96 1.41 6.61
N ALA A 59 -16.03 2.18 5.53
CA ALA A 59 -14.85 2.68 4.86
C ALA A 59 -14.19 3.71 5.77
N VAL A 60 -13.00 3.39 6.26
CA VAL A 60 -12.19 4.33 7.03
C VAL A 60 -11.84 5.51 6.11
N GLU A 61 -12.38 6.69 6.40
CA GLU A 61 -12.14 7.89 5.59
C GLU A 61 -10.74 8.47 5.81
N SER A 62 -10.10 8.19 6.95
CA SER A 62 -8.75 8.68 7.24
C SER A 62 -7.67 7.74 6.69
N VAL A 63 -6.81 8.29 5.82
CA VAL A 63 -5.69 7.55 5.21
C VAL A 63 -4.76 6.96 6.28
N HIS A 64 -4.51 7.72 7.36
CA HIS A 64 -3.61 7.29 8.43
C HIS A 64 -4.13 6.10 9.24
N LEU A 65 -5.44 6.01 9.47
CA LEU A 65 -6.01 4.89 10.21
C LEU A 65 -6.00 3.61 9.33
N ARG A 66 -6.18 3.75 8.01
CA ARG A 66 -6.00 2.65 7.05
C ARG A 66 -4.57 2.13 7.04
N GLU A 67 -3.60 3.02 7.06
CA GLU A 67 -2.17 2.69 7.21
C GLU A 67 -1.93 1.90 8.52
N CYS A 68 -2.47 2.38 9.64
CA CYS A 68 -2.33 1.71 10.94
C CYS A 68 -2.95 0.31 10.95
N PHE A 69 -4.14 0.13 10.37
CA PHE A 69 -4.77 -1.19 10.26
C PHE A 69 -4.00 -2.15 9.35
N ALA A 70 -3.42 -1.64 8.26
CA ALA A 70 -2.57 -2.44 7.38
C ALA A 70 -1.30 -2.93 8.10
N GLU A 71 -0.65 -2.04 8.87
CA GLU A 71 0.50 -2.39 9.71
C GLU A 71 0.13 -3.40 10.81
N PHE A 72 -1.02 -3.19 11.49
CA PHE A 72 -1.53 -4.14 12.48
C PHE A 72 -1.73 -5.53 11.87
N LEU A 73 -2.43 -5.61 10.73
CA LEU A 73 -2.74 -6.88 10.07
C LEU A 73 -1.47 -7.57 9.56
N GLY A 74 -0.57 -6.81 8.94
CA GLY A 74 0.68 -7.36 8.45
C GLY A 74 1.57 -7.91 9.58
N THR A 75 1.70 -7.16 10.70
CA THR A 75 2.47 -7.61 11.86
C THR A 75 1.81 -8.79 12.55
N PHE A 76 0.47 -8.81 12.65
CA PHE A 76 -0.30 -9.94 13.17
C PHE A 76 0.00 -11.21 12.37
N VAL A 77 -0.13 -11.16 11.04
CA VAL A 77 0.11 -12.33 10.18
C VAL A 77 1.56 -12.79 10.28
N MET A 78 2.53 -11.88 10.22
CA MET A 78 3.95 -12.18 10.38
C MET A 78 4.23 -12.93 11.69
N ILE A 79 3.66 -12.46 12.82
CA ILE A 79 3.86 -13.09 14.13
C ILE A 79 3.14 -14.43 14.24
N VAL A 80 1.93 -14.57 13.69
CA VAL A 80 1.20 -15.86 13.70
C VAL A 80 2.01 -16.96 13.01
N PHE A 81 2.61 -16.67 11.84
CA PHE A 81 3.44 -17.66 11.15
C PHE A 81 4.80 -17.86 11.84
N GLY A 82 5.49 -16.77 12.20
CA GLY A 82 6.83 -16.84 12.79
C GLY A 82 6.84 -17.51 14.17
N MET A 83 5.94 -17.10 15.06
CA MET A 83 5.85 -17.72 16.39
C MET A 83 5.14 -19.08 16.34
N GLY A 84 4.27 -19.32 15.35
CA GLY A 84 3.61 -20.61 15.13
C GLY A 84 4.60 -21.73 14.79
N VAL A 85 5.58 -21.47 13.90
CA VAL A 85 6.63 -22.46 13.60
C VAL A 85 7.52 -22.71 14.81
N ASN A 86 7.85 -21.67 15.59
CA ASN A 86 8.61 -21.83 16.83
C ASN A 86 7.87 -22.74 17.82
N ASN A 87 6.55 -22.51 18.01
CA ASN A 87 5.74 -23.33 18.90
C ASN A 87 5.66 -24.79 18.41
N GLN A 88 5.45 -25.00 17.11
CA GLN A 88 5.43 -26.34 16.51
C GLN A 88 6.74 -27.11 16.77
N VAL A 89 7.88 -26.50 16.51
CA VAL A 89 9.19 -27.14 16.67
C VAL A 89 9.49 -27.43 18.14
N THR A 90 9.29 -26.45 19.02
CA THR A 90 9.58 -26.59 20.45
C THR A 90 8.64 -27.60 21.12
N ASN A 91 7.33 -27.54 20.85
CA ASN A 91 6.37 -28.45 21.49
C ASN A 91 6.45 -29.90 20.96
N SER A 92 6.94 -30.08 19.73
CA SER A 92 7.20 -31.42 19.17
C SER A 92 8.57 -31.98 19.52
N GLN A 93 9.39 -31.28 20.32
CA GLN A 93 10.78 -31.67 20.62
C GLN A 93 11.60 -31.95 19.33
N GLU A 94 11.47 -31.06 18.34
CA GLU A 94 12.14 -31.16 17.03
C GLU A 94 11.69 -32.35 16.14
N ALA A 95 10.65 -33.10 16.53
CA ALA A 95 10.15 -34.21 15.73
C ALA A 95 9.41 -33.75 14.46
N ASN A 96 8.70 -32.61 14.52
CA ASN A 96 7.87 -32.11 13.41
C ASN A 96 8.47 -30.89 12.69
N GLY A 97 9.71 -30.53 12.99
CA GLY A 97 10.42 -29.46 12.30
C GLY A 97 11.82 -29.24 12.84
N THR A 98 12.68 -28.71 11.98
CA THR A 98 14.10 -28.44 12.29
C THR A 98 14.39 -26.95 12.26
N TRP A 99 15.60 -26.55 12.63
CA TRP A 99 16.04 -25.15 12.55
C TRP A 99 15.84 -24.52 11.15
N LEU A 100 15.98 -25.30 10.06
CA LEU A 100 15.72 -24.82 8.70
C LEU A 100 14.25 -24.42 8.50
N SER A 101 13.32 -25.20 9.06
CA SER A 101 11.89 -24.91 8.95
C SER A 101 11.50 -23.60 9.63
N ILE A 102 12.14 -23.27 10.77
CA ILE A 102 11.95 -22.00 11.47
C ILE A 102 12.37 -20.83 10.57
N ASN A 103 13.58 -20.88 10.02
CA ASN A 103 14.09 -19.80 9.16
C ASN A 103 13.26 -19.62 7.90
N MET A 104 12.89 -20.71 7.24
CA MET A 104 12.06 -20.66 6.02
C MET A 104 10.67 -20.08 6.32
N CYS A 105 10.03 -20.51 7.41
CA CYS A 105 8.69 -20.05 7.75
C CYS A 105 8.70 -18.59 8.25
N TRP A 106 9.74 -18.14 8.96
CA TRP A 106 9.92 -16.71 9.25
C TRP A 106 10.07 -15.87 7.98
N GLY A 107 10.89 -16.30 7.03
CA GLY A 107 11.05 -15.61 5.74
C GLY A 107 9.74 -15.53 4.95
N ILE A 108 9.01 -16.63 4.87
CA ILE A 108 7.69 -16.69 4.21
C ILE A 108 6.66 -15.83 4.98
N GLY A 109 6.64 -15.89 6.31
CA GLY A 109 5.73 -15.12 7.16
C GLY A 109 5.91 -13.61 6.99
N VAL A 110 7.17 -13.14 6.90
CA VAL A 110 7.48 -11.75 6.57
C VAL A 110 6.97 -11.39 5.17
N MET A 111 7.24 -12.23 4.17
CA MET A 111 6.76 -12.03 2.79
C MET A 111 5.23 -11.87 2.73
N ILE A 112 4.49 -12.75 3.40
CA ILE A 112 3.03 -12.67 3.46
C ILE A 112 2.59 -11.38 4.16
N GLY A 113 3.21 -11.03 5.29
CA GLY A 113 2.94 -9.77 6.00
C GLY A 113 3.17 -8.54 5.12
N VAL A 114 4.22 -8.54 4.30
CA VAL A 114 4.52 -7.46 3.34
C VAL A 114 3.42 -7.38 2.29
N TYR A 115 3.05 -8.49 1.67
CA TYR A 115 1.96 -8.51 0.68
C TYR A 115 0.62 -8.02 1.24
N CYS A 116 0.35 -8.24 2.53
CA CYS A 116 -0.86 -7.74 3.18
C CYS A 116 -0.89 -6.21 3.38
N SER A 117 0.28 -5.57 3.50
CA SER A 117 0.39 -4.21 4.03
C SER A 117 1.06 -3.20 3.09
N GLU A 118 1.80 -3.68 2.08
CA GLU A 118 2.61 -2.86 1.15
C GLU A 118 1.75 -1.86 0.38
N GLY A 119 0.61 -2.31 -0.18
CA GLY A 119 -0.27 -1.47 -1.00
C GLY A 119 -1.02 -0.36 -0.26
N VAL A 120 -0.91 -0.28 1.07
CA VAL A 120 -1.60 0.73 1.89
C VAL A 120 -0.63 1.53 2.75
N SER A 121 0.28 0.86 3.47
CA SER A 121 1.14 1.48 4.50
C SER A 121 2.62 1.56 4.15
N GLY A 122 3.06 0.84 3.11
CA GLY A 122 4.48 0.66 2.79
C GLY A 122 5.15 -0.50 3.51
N ALA A 123 4.40 -1.33 4.25
CA ALA A 123 4.86 -2.58 4.88
C ALA A 123 6.10 -2.43 5.78
N ASN A 124 6.03 -1.56 6.80
CA ASN A 124 7.13 -1.48 7.76
C ASN A 124 7.16 -2.68 8.70
N LEU A 125 5.98 -3.12 9.17
CA LEU A 125 5.71 -4.32 9.99
C LEU A 125 6.47 -4.42 11.32
N ASN A 126 7.37 -3.47 11.57
CA ASN A 126 8.35 -3.48 12.62
C ASN A 126 8.67 -2.04 13.00
N THR A 127 8.65 -1.77 14.30
CA THR A 127 8.88 -0.46 14.90
C THR A 127 10.28 0.08 14.58
N ALA A 128 11.29 -0.79 14.48
CA ALA A 128 12.64 -0.41 14.07
C ALA A 128 12.70 0.02 12.60
N VAL A 129 11.94 -0.64 11.72
CA VAL A 129 11.86 -0.29 10.29
C VAL A 129 11.12 1.04 10.13
N THR A 130 10.02 1.24 10.87
CA THR A 130 9.32 2.53 10.92
C THR A 130 10.26 3.65 11.38
N LEU A 131 11.05 3.42 12.43
CA LEU A 131 12.03 4.40 12.90
C LEU A 131 13.09 4.70 11.83
N ALA A 132 13.63 3.67 11.17
CA ALA A 132 14.59 3.84 10.09
C ALA A 132 13.99 4.69 8.95
N HIS A 133 12.75 4.41 8.54
CA HIS A 133 12.04 5.21 7.54
C HIS A 133 11.82 6.67 7.96
N CYS A 134 11.63 6.94 9.26
CA CYS A 134 11.59 8.31 9.78
C CYS A 134 12.95 9.01 9.71
N VAL A 135 14.04 8.31 10.04
CA VAL A 135 15.41 8.84 9.96
C VAL A 135 15.81 9.13 8.51
N TYR A 136 15.45 8.25 7.58
CA TYR A 136 15.68 8.45 6.14
C TYR A 136 14.70 9.42 5.47
N GLY A 137 13.76 10.01 6.22
CA GLY A 137 12.79 10.98 5.69
C GLY A 137 11.73 10.39 4.76
N ARG A 138 11.56 9.06 4.73
CA ARG A 138 10.53 8.38 3.93
C ARG A 138 9.16 8.36 4.62
N LEU A 139 9.12 8.53 5.95
CA LEU A 139 7.89 8.61 6.74
C LEU A 139 7.94 9.86 7.65
N PRO A 140 6.89 10.69 7.68
CA PRO A 140 6.88 11.86 8.55
C PRO A 140 6.78 11.44 10.04
N TRP A 141 7.56 12.11 10.89
CA TRP A 141 7.69 11.80 12.32
C TRP A 141 6.36 11.79 13.10
N TRP A 142 5.37 12.57 12.67
CA TRP A 142 4.05 12.59 13.31
C TRP A 142 3.24 11.29 13.10
N LYS A 143 3.51 10.53 12.02
CA LYS A 143 2.86 9.25 11.74
C LYS A 143 3.51 8.07 12.47
N ALA A 144 4.78 8.20 12.85
CA ALA A 144 5.56 7.15 13.49
C ALA A 144 4.87 6.53 14.72
N PRO A 145 4.37 7.29 15.71
CA PRO A 145 3.76 6.70 16.90
C PRO A 145 2.50 5.87 16.58
N GLY A 146 1.71 6.26 15.57
CA GLY A 146 0.55 5.48 15.13
C GLY A 146 0.93 4.10 14.61
N TYR A 147 1.98 4.04 13.78
CA TYR A 147 2.53 2.79 13.25
C TYR A 147 3.12 1.91 14.35
N MET A 148 3.87 2.51 15.28
CA MET A 148 4.48 1.76 16.38
C MET A 148 3.42 1.10 17.29
N VAL A 149 2.36 1.84 17.61
CA VAL A 149 1.25 1.30 18.42
C VAL A 149 0.51 0.19 17.66
N SER A 150 0.22 0.38 16.38
CA SER A 150 -0.49 -0.63 15.59
C SER A 150 0.31 -1.92 15.41
N GLN A 151 1.62 -1.82 15.20
CA GLN A 151 2.53 -2.97 15.11
C GLN A 151 2.63 -3.71 16.45
N LEU A 152 2.77 -2.98 17.56
CA LEU A 152 2.79 -3.59 18.90
C LEU A 152 1.49 -4.33 19.22
N LEU A 153 0.34 -3.74 18.89
CA LEU A 153 -0.96 -4.40 19.04
C LEU A 153 -1.07 -5.62 18.13
N GLY A 154 -0.61 -5.53 16.88
CA GLY A 154 -0.61 -6.65 15.93
C GLY A 154 0.21 -7.81 16.43
N ALA A 155 1.42 -7.54 16.94
CA ALA A 155 2.30 -8.54 17.52
C ALA A 155 1.72 -9.17 18.80
N PHE A 156 1.13 -8.35 19.68
CA PHE A 156 0.48 -8.83 20.90
C PHE A 156 -0.71 -9.75 20.58
N CYS A 157 -1.59 -9.35 19.68
CA CYS A 157 -2.72 -10.17 19.24
C CYS A 157 -2.25 -11.45 18.53
N GLY A 158 -1.18 -11.38 17.74
CA GLY A 158 -0.60 -12.55 17.08
C GLY A 158 -0.05 -13.55 18.08
N ALA A 159 0.71 -13.09 19.08
CA ALA A 159 1.21 -13.93 20.15
C ALA A 159 0.07 -14.55 20.98
N PHE A 160 -0.96 -13.76 21.31
CA PHE A 160 -2.14 -14.26 22.02
C PHE A 160 -2.93 -15.32 21.23
N CYS A 161 -2.95 -15.24 19.91
CA CYS A 161 -3.61 -16.22 19.04
C CYS A 161 -2.91 -17.59 19.03
N ILE A 162 -1.59 -17.61 19.25
CA ILE A 162 -0.77 -18.83 19.22
C ILE A 162 -0.67 -19.50 20.61
N TRP A 163 -0.88 -18.71 21.67
CA TRP A 163 -0.87 -19.18 23.05
C TRP A 163 -2.03 -20.14 23.33
#